data_AF-A0A950W1T6-F1
#
_entry.id   AF-A0A950W1T6-F1
#
_cell.length_a   1.000
_cell.length_b   1.000
_cell.length_c   1.000
_cell.angle_alpha   90.00
_cell.angle_beta   90.00
_cell.angle_gamma   90.00
#
_symmetry.space_group_name_H-M   'P 1'
#
loop_
_entity.id
_entity.type
_entity.pdbx_description
1 polymer ?
#
loop_
_entity_poly.entity_id
_entity_poly.type
_entity_poly.pdbx_seq_one_letter_code
_entity_poly.pdbx_strand_id
1 'polypeptide(L)'
;MIGQAIEAKVAGVAYRRIAVRLGVHADTVRGWLRRFCERAGVVRAHFTRWAVALDPEIGPMLPAGSGIADALEAIAVAVRAWVLRFGPGDPWRIACRLSGGGLLATRAPA
;
A
#
# COMPACT_ATOMS: atom_id res chain seq x y z
N MET A 1 -7.40 -4.45 7.81
CA MET A 1 -6.92 -5.85 7.66
C MET A 1 -5.85 -6.03 6.60
N ILE A 2 -6.11 -5.87 5.29
CA ILE A 2 -5.06 -6.18 4.30
C ILE A 2 -3.89 -5.20 4.38
N GLY A 3 -4.18 -3.91 4.60
CA GLY A 3 -3.17 -2.89 4.87
C GLY A 3 -2.22 -3.24 6.03
N GLN A 4 -2.81 -3.62 7.17
CA GLN A 4 -2.06 -4.09 8.35
C GLN A 4 -1.19 -5.33 8.05
N ALA A 5 -1.64 -6.22 7.15
CA ALA A 5 -0.84 -7.37 6.73
C ALA A 5 0.40 -6.92 5.92
N ILE A 6 0.25 -5.91 5.05
CA ILE A 6 1.34 -5.35 4.26
C ILE A 6 2.35 -4.65 5.19
N GLU A 7 1.88 -3.78 6.08
CA GLU A 7 2.72 -3.10 7.09
C GLU A 7 3.51 -4.11 7.93
N ALA A 8 2.83 -5.13 8.46
CA ALA A 8 3.49 -6.16 9.25
C ALA A 8 4.51 -6.96 8.44
N LYS A 9 4.25 -7.22 7.15
CA LYS A 9 5.21 -7.91 6.27
C LYS A 9 6.45 -7.06 6.02
N VAL A 10 6.30 -5.75 5.79
CA VAL A 10 7.42 -4.81 5.65
C VAL A 10 8.22 -4.71 6.95
N ALA A 11 7.55 -4.75 8.11
CA ALA A 11 8.18 -4.83 9.42
C ALA A 11 8.83 -6.21 9.74
N GLY A 12 8.92 -7.12 8.77
CA GLY A 12 9.60 -8.42 8.93
C GLY A 12 8.77 -9.52 9.61
N VAL A 13 7.47 -9.31 9.84
CA VAL A 13 6.63 -10.31 10.50
C VAL A 13 6.29 -11.46 9.53
N ALA A 14 6.47 -12.70 9.98
CA ALA A 14 6.11 -13.88 9.20
C ALA A 14 4.59 -13.97 8.96
N TYR A 15 4.17 -14.36 7.75
CA TYR A 15 2.76 -14.37 7.33
C TYR A 15 1.86 -15.23 8.23
N ARG A 16 2.35 -16.33 8.79
CA ARG A 16 1.58 -17.16 9.76
C ARG A 16 1.26 -16.39 11.04
N ARG A 17 2.20 -15.60 11.55
CA ARG A 17 1.99 -14.75 12.73
C ARG A 17 1.04 -13.59 12.43
N ILE A 18 1.09 -13.03 11.23
CA ILE A 18 0.13 -12.04 10.75
C ILE A 18 -1.28 -12.65 10.71
N ALA A 19 -1.42 -13.87 10.17
CA ALA A 19 -2.70 -14.57 10.08
C ALA A 19 -3.35 -14.79 11.44
N VAL A 20 -2.58 -15.25 12.43
CA VAL A 20 -3.03 -15.38 13.82
C VAL A 20 -3.49 -14.04 14.40
N ARG A 21 -2.69 -12.97 14.23
CA ARG A 21 -3.03 -11.63 14.73
C ARG A 21 -4.30 -11.06 14.11
N LEU A 22 -4.55 -11.36 12.84
CA LEU A 22 -5.69 -10.85 12.09
C LEU A 22 -6.93 -11.78 12.15
N GLY A 23 -6.82 -12.96 12.75
CA GLY A 23 -7.92 -13.93 12.83
C GLY A 23 -8.33 -14.51 11.47
N VAL A 24 -7.41 -14.62 10.51
CA VAL A 24 -7.68 -15.10 9.14
C VAL A 24 -6.82 -16.31 8.79
N HIS A 25 -7.24 -17.11 7.81
CA HIS A 25 -6.46 -18.27 7.36
C HIS A 25 -5.09 -17.86 6.77
N ALA A 26 -4.04 -18.64 7.04
CA ALA A 26 -2.67 -18.30 6.64
C ALA A 26 -2.50 -18.18 5.12
N ASP A 27 -3.17 -19.03 4.35
CA ASP A 27 -3.14 -18.97 2.89
C ASP A 27 -3.81 -17.72 2.32
N THR A 28 -4.79 -17.17 3.03
CA THR A 28 -5.43 -15.90 2.64
C THR A 28 -4.43 -14.75 2.75
N VAL A 29 -3.71 -14.66 3.87
CA VAL A 29 -2.62 -13.67 4.05
C VAL A 29 -1.54 -13.88 3.01
N ARG A 30 -1.11 -15.13 2.78
CA ARG A 30 -0.11 -15.47 1.77
C ARG A 30 -0.54 -15.01 0.39
N GLY A 31 -1.80 -15.24 0.02
CA GLY A 31 -2.38 -14.82 -1.25
C GLY A 31 -2.48 -13.31 -1.40
N TRP A 32 -2.79 -12.56 -0.33
CA TRP A 32 -2.76 -11.09 -0.37
C TRP A 32 -1.36 -10.55 -0.57
N LEU A 33 -0.40 -11.03 0.23
CA LEU A 33 0.99 -10.57 0.16
C LEU A 33 1.63 -10.91 -1.18
N ARG A 34 1.38 -12.11 -1.73
CA ARG A 34 1.88 -12.50 -3.05
C ARG A 34 1.38 -11.54 -4.14
N ARG A 35 0.07 -11.29 -4.19
CA ARG A 35 -0.53 -10.38 -5.19
C ARG A 35 -0.01 -8.95 -5.05
N PHE A 36 0.19 -8.48 -3.83
CA PHE A 36 0.76 -7.15 -3.60
C PHE A 36 2.21 -7.08 -4.10
N CYS A 37 3.04 -8.09 -3.79
CA CYS A 37 4.41 -8.17 -4.30
C CYS A 37 4.45 -8.19 -5.83
N GLU A 38 3.61 -9.00 -6.48
CA GLU A 38 3.51 -9.08 -7.96
C GLU A 38 3.13 -7.73 -8.59
N ARG A 39 2.36 -6.90 -7.89
CA ARG A 39 1.91 -5.58 -8.37
C ARG A 39 2.71 -4.42 -7.80
N ALA A 40 3.75 -4.67 -7.01
CA ALA A 40 4.43 -3.64 -6.23
C ALA A 40 4.94 -2.47 -7.09
N GLY A 41 5.51 -2.77 -8.27
CA GLY A 41 5.97 -1.73 -9.20
C GLY A 41 4.83 -0.85 -9.73
N VAL A 42 3.69 -1.44 -10.08
CA VAL A 42 2.51 -0.71 -10.58
C VAL A 42 1.90 0.14 -9.46
N VAL A 43 1.79 -0.42 -8.25
CA VAL A 43 1.30 0.29 -7.06
C VAL A 43 2.20 1.48 -6.75
N ARG A 44 3.51 1.26 -6.68
CA ARG A 44 4.50 2.32 -6.46
C ARG A 44 4.32 3.45 -7.48
N ALA A 45 4.35 3.14 -8.77
CA ALA A 45 4.20 4.15 -9.82
C ALA A 45 2.88 4.93 -9.73
N HIS A 46 1.77 4.24 -9.42
CA HIS A 46 0.46 4.87 -9.26
C HIS A 46 0.42 5.86 -8.09
N PHE A 47 0.89 5.44 -6.92
CA PHE A 47 0.88 6.30 -5.74
C PHE A 47 1.94 7.41 -5.82
N THR A 48 3.06 7.19 -6.52
CA THR A 48 4.00 8.26 -6.83
C THR A 48 3.36 9.37 -7.67
N ARG A 49 2.57 9.02 -8.71
CA ARG A 49 1.85 10.03 -9.50
C ARG A 49 0.87 10.84 -8.64
N TRP A 50 0.14 10.17 -7.75
CA TRP A 50 -0.76 10.86 -6.82
C TRP A 50 -0.03 11.73 -5.82
N ALA A 51 1.11 11.29 -5.29
CA ALA A 51 1.93 12.09 -4.39
C ALA A 51 2.35 13.40 -5.07
N VAL A 52 2.89 13.33 -6.28
CA VAL A 52 3.29 14.52 -7.07
C VAL A 52 2.08 15.40 -7.43
N ALA A 53 0.94 14.80 -7.78
CA ALA A 53 -0.26 15.58 -8.12
C ALA A 53 -0.86 16.32 -6.91
N LEU A 54 -0.71 15.78 -5.71
CA LEU A 54 -1.23 16.36 -4.47
C LEU A 54 -0.24 17.33 -3.82
N ASP A 55 1.06 17.08 -3.98
CA ASP A 55 2.18 17.88 -3.49
C ASP A 55 3.25 18.00 -4.59
N PRO A 56 3.17 19.05 -5.45
CA PRO A 56 4.12 19.24 -6.54
C PRO A 56 5.56 19.51 -6.10
N GLU A 57 5.75 20.00 -4.88
CA GLU A 57 7.08 20.31 -4.30
C GLU A 57 7.74 19.08 -3.67
N ILE A 58 7.13 17.90 -3.85
CA ILE A 58 7.61 16.69 -3.21
C ILE A 58 8.98 16.28 -3.74
N GLY A 59 9.93 16.10 -2.82
CA GLY A 59 11.26 15.62 -3.13
C GLY A 59 11.28 14.17 -3.61
N PRO A 60 12.44 13.68 -4.09
CA PRO A 60 12.60 12.32 -4.55
C PRO A 60 12.34 11.30 -3.42
N MET A 61 11.55 10.27 -3.72
CA MET A 61 11.37 9.11 -2.83
C MET A 61 12.59 8.18 -2.92
N LEU A 62 13.27 8.00 -1.78
CA LEU A 62 14.40 7.08 -1.68
C LEU A 62 13.93 5.62 -1.66
N PRO A 63 14.76 4.67 -2.13
CA PRO A 63 14.46 3.25 -2.01
C PRO A 63 14.31 2.81 -0.54
N ALA A 64 13.24 2.07 -0.24
CA ALA A 64 12.89 1.54 1.08
C ALA A 64 13.37 0.09 1.29
N GLY A 65 14.25 -0.42 0.41
CA GLY A 65 14.95 -1.70 0.58
C GLY A 65 14.26 -2.93 0.00
N SER A 66 13.03 -2.83 -0.50
CA SER A 66 12.38 -3.88 -1.28
C SER A 66 11.19 -3.33 -2.07
N GLY A 67 10.78 -3.98 -3.16
CA GLY A 67 9.64 -3.50 -3.96
C GLY A 67 8.34 -3.35 -3.18
N ILE A 68 8.07 -4.24 -2.22
CA ILE A 68 6.90 -4.11 -1.32
C ILE A 68 7.02 -2.91 -0.38
N ALA A 69 8.22 -2.62 0.13
CA ALA A 69 8.48 -1.47 0.97
C ALA A 69 8.39 -0.17 0.16
N ASP A 70 8.94 -0.13 -1.06
CA ASP A 70 8.85 1.03 -1.96
C ASP A 70 7.40 1.36 -2.32
N ALA A 71 6.58 0.33 -2.55
CA ALA A 71 5.16 0.51 -2.81
C ALA A 71 4.40 1.03 -1.58
N LEU A 72 4.73 0.52 -0.38
CA LEU A 72 4.13 1.01 0.87
C LEU A 72 4.54 2.46 1.16
N GLU A 73 5.80 2.83 0.91
CA GLU A 73 6.31 4.19 1.06
C GLU A 73 5.56 5.15 0.14
N ALA A 74 5.41 4.81 -1.15
CA ALA A 74 4.65 5.63 -2.09
C ALA A 74 3.19 5.84 -1.63
N ILE A 75 2.54 4.80 -1.07
CA ILE A 75 1.20 4.92 -0.49
C ILE A 75 1.21 5.90 0.69
N ALA A 76 2.13 5.72 1.64
CA ALA A 76 2.22 6.55 2.84
C ALA A 76 2.43 8.03 2.49
N VAL A 77 3.30 8.30 1.52
CA VAL A 77 3.59 9.64 1.01
C VAL A 77 2.35 10.27 0.36
N ALA A 78 1.66 9.55 -0.53
CA ALA A 78 0.44 10.05 -1.16
C ALA A 78 -0.70 10.29 -0.15
N VAL A 79 -0.85 9.41 0.84
CA VAL A 79 -1.81 9.57 1.93
C VAL A 79 -1.47 10.79 2.78
N ARG A 80 -0.19 11.03 3.09
CA ARG A 80 0.25 12.23 3.80
C ARG A 80 -0.09 13.49 3.01
N ALA A 81 0.21 13.52 1.71
CA ALA A 81 -0.13 14.65 0.84
C ALA A 81 -1.65 14.90 0.81
N TRP A 82 -2.47 13.84 0.73
CA TRP A 82 -3.93 13.95 0.86
C TRP A 82 -4.33 14.55 2.20
N VAL A 83 -3.80 14.06 3.31
CA VAL A 83 -4.16 14.52 4.67
C VAL A 83 -3.82 15.98 4.87
N LEU A 84 -2.66 16.43 4.38
CA LEU A 84 -2.25 17.84 4.44
C LEU A 84 -3.18 18.74 3.61
N ARG A 85 -3.72 18.24 2.49
CA ARG A 85 -4.56 19.02 1.58
C ARG A 85 -6.05 19.02 1.94
N PHE A 86 -6.56 17.90 2.44
CA PHE A 86 -8.00 17.66 2.62
C PHE A 86 -8.40 17.32 4.06
N GLY A 87 -7.44 17.20 4.98
CA GLY A 87 -7.68 16.87 6.38
C GLY A 87 -7.51 15.38 6.73
N PRO A 88 -7.57 15.04 8.03
CA PRO A 88 -7.28 13.70 8.53
C PRO A 88 -8.29 12.63 8.08
N GLY A 89 -7.82 11.39 7.97
CA GLY A 89 -8.67 10.24 7.67
C GLY A 89 -7.92 8.92 7.81
N ASP A 90 -8.65 7.81 7.73
CA ASP A 90 -8.04 6.47 7.76
C ASP A 90 -7.12 6.27 6.54
N PRO A 91 -5.83 5.97 6.72
CA PRO A 91 -4.85 5.87 5.64
C PRO A 91 -5.26 4.89 4.53
N TRP A 92 -5.80 3.74 4.92
CA TRP A 92 -6.18 2.69 3.98
C TRP A 92 -7.47 3.01 3.22
N ARG A 93 -8.41 3.72 3.83
CA ARG A 93 -9.57 4.28 3.10
C ARG A 93 -9.15 5.33 2.09
N ILE A 94 -8.18 6.20 2.42
CA ILE A 94 -7.63 7.18 1.48
C ILE A 94 -6.93 6.47 0.32
N ALA A 95 -6.07 5.49 0.62
CA ALA A 95 -5.39 4.69 -0.41
C ALA A 95 -6.40 3.95 -1.32
N CYS A 96 -7.48 3.40 -0.77
CA CYS A 96 -8.57 2.82 -1.55
C CYS A 96 -9.23 3.85 -2.49
N ARG A 97 -9.48 5.08 -2.04
CA ARG A 97 -10.02 6.15 -2.89
C ARG A 97 -9.07 6.52 -4.03
N LEU A 98 -7.80 6.76 -3.71
CA LEU A 98 -6.76 7.11 -4.70
C LEU A 98 -6.52 6.00 -5.74
N SER A 99 -6.76 4.75 -5.38
CA SER A 99 -6.62 3.60 -6.29
C SER A 99 -7.91 3.18 -7.00
N GLY A 100 -9.05 3.82 -6.72
CA GLY A 100 -10.36 3.39 -7.21
C GLY A 100 -10.75 1.97 -6.75
N GLY A 101 -10.19 1.48 -5.63
CA GLY A 101 -10.34 0.10 -5.18
C GLY A 101 -9.51 -0.94 -5.94
N GLY A 102 -8.70 -0.51 -6.92
CA GLY A 102 -7.90 -1.39 -7.79
C GLY A 102 -6.64 -2.00 -7.12
N LEU A 103 -6.26 -1.49 -5.94
CA LEU A 103 -5.03 -1.87 -5.23
C LEU A 103 -4.80 -3.40 -5.14
N LEU A 104 -5.88 -4.16 -4.96
CA LEU A 104 -5.86 -5.63 -4.88
C LEU A 104 -7.00 -6.30 -5.67
N ALA A 105 -7.64 -5.58 -6.59
CA ALA A 105 -8.75 -6.12 -7.37
C ALA A 105 -8.32 -7.38 -8.13
N THR A 106 -9.11 -8.44 -8.04
CA THR A 106 -8.86 -9.73 -8.70
C THR A 106 -9.04 -9.68 -10.22
N ARG A 107 -9.68 -8.64 -10.74
CA ARG A 107 -9.78 -8.33 -12.17
C ARG A 107 -8.87 -7.15 -12.50
N ALA A 108 -8.17 -7.22 -13.62
CA ALA A 108 -7.55 -6.03 -14.21
C ALA A 108 -8.66 -5.04 -14.60
N PRO A 109 -8.45 -3.72 -14.51
CA PRO A 109 -9.35 -2.79 -15.18
C PRO A 109 -9.34 -3.12 -16.69
N ALA A 110 -10.54 -3.10 -17.29
CA ALA A 110 -10.73 -3.25 -18.73
C ALA A 110 -10.10 -2.09 -19.50
#